data_AF-A0AAN7VK44-F1
#
_entry.id   AF-A0AAN7VK44-F1
#
_cell.length_a   1.000
_cell.length_b   1.000
_cell.length_c   1.000
_cell.angle_alpha   90.00
_cell.angle_beta   90.00
_cell.angle_gamma   90.00
#
_symmetry.space_group_name_H-M   'P 1'
#
loop_
_entity.id
_entity.type
_entity.pdbx_description
1 polymer ?
#
loop_
_entity_poly.entity_id
_entity_poly.type
_entity_poly.pdbx_seq_one_letter_code
_entity_poly.pdbx_strand_id
1 'polypeptide(L)'
;MFWGLTPALDLQEELKLNGKKLDEINILIVGGQDCRHVIKTLASRYKHEKVQLNFYIMEAVLETISKQLLLLNVALQPIDELGLVQKARYFMELYGNTLVRPAVAKYLKLKAIHLVDMITNVSYLKEVMPFVDFDLKYKERDYLENVFKFWCSADEFDVCNSWDSRLRKSLGVRYDTKMGVFDWDLYMRFHNVGGMQVCTQEYKHWRATGVAFTWLESEVSKSNRSLVCCVITNGNKFAHYGYLGEMETGPFVAYGIDCDDLTFLKRQHGTNSHRSTDVTERNLRQYFYELENGEEYVHTRVNDLNLGSSTFVTSENKVVDYGTAGDIVKNRKSCRCLNLEDVKIKFVTLSILQTMKHKENFHNFFNLIYFGSTYLKYFDGAVIDLISASNSLLIIENQIFVLSHRDKELTEFENTMQEKVETVEQKTAVPFDVKKDCYIKFVLKA
;
A
#
# COMPACT_ATOMS: atom_id res chain seq x y z
N MET A 1 1.58 -9.72 -1.19
CA MET A 1 0.45 -8.81 -1.45
C MET A 1 1.02 -7.46 -1.83
N PHE A 2 0.37 -6.67 -2.70
CA PHE A 2 0.87 -5.38 -3.21
C PHE A 2 0.26 -4.15 -2.51
N TRP A 3 -0.62 -4.41 -1.55
CA TRP A 3 -1.37 -3.49 -0.73
C TRP A 3 -1.51 -4.15 0.63
N GLY A 4 -1.72 -3.38 1.69
CA GLY A 4 -1.97 -3.96 2.99
C GLY A 4 -3.39 -4.44 3.18
N LEU A 5 -3.56 -5.17 4.28
CA LEU A 5 -4.78 -5.91 4.60
C LEU A 5 -5.75 -5.13 5.46
N THR A 6 -5.41 -3.90 5.86
CA THR A 6 -6.08 -3.19 6.95
C THR A 6 -6.09 -1.69 6.68
N PRO A 7 -7.04 -0.90 7.24
CA PRO A 7 -7.14 0.55 7.04
C PRO A 7 -5.88 1.33 7.37
N ALA A 8 -5.63 2.46 6.71
CA ALA A 8 -4.47 3.29 7.04
C ALA A 8 -4.58 3.92 8.45
N LEU A 9 -3.64 3.58 9.34
CA LEU A 9 -3.44 4.26 10.63
C LEU A 9 -2.62 5.54 10.50
N ASP A 10 -2.98 6.55 11.28
CA ASP A 10 -2.09 7.65 11.67
C ASP A 10 -1.24 7.19 12.86
N LEU A 11 0.02 6.89 12.62
CA LEU A 11 0.92 6.32 13.63
C LEU A 11 1.31 7.33 14.72
N GLN A 12 1.17 8.63 14.46
CA GLN A 12 1.42 9.66 15.46
C GLN A 12 0.25 9.76 16.45
N GLU A 13 -0.98 9.70 15.94
CA GLU A 13 -2.19 9.60 16.76
C GLU A 13 -2.19 8.32 17.62
N GLU A 14 -1.78 7.19 17.04
CA GLU A 14 -1.75 5.90 17.73
C GLU A 14 -0.80 5.87 18.94
N LEU A 15 0.32 6.60 18.86
CA LEU A 15 1.23 6.73 19.99
C LEU A 15 0.60 7.43 21.20
N LYS A 16 -0.55 8.10 21.02
CA LYS A 16 -1.31 8.87 22.03
C LYS A 16 -0.35 9.42 23.08
N LEU A 17 0.51 10.35 22.64
CA LEU A 17 1.57 10.94 23.46
C LEU A 17 0.92 11.41 24.77
N ASN A 18 1.02 10.59 25.84
CA ASN A 18 0.32 10.78 27.11
C ASN A 18 0.92 11.98 27.87
N GLY A 19 0.80 13.18 27.30
CA GLY A 19 1.47 14.40 27.77
C GLY A 19 3.00 14.41 27.63
N LYS A 20 3.63 13.33 27.13
CA LYS A 20 5.07 13.30 26.86
C LYS A 20 5.36 13.98 25.53
N LYS A 21 5.96 15.17 25.61
CA LYS A 21 6.51 15.86 24.45
C LYS A 21 7.79 15.15 24.01
N LEU A 22 7.79 14.62 22.79
CA LEU A 22 8.96 14.05 22.14
C LEU A 22 9.40 15.02 21.04
N ASP A 23 10.71 15.27 20.96
CA ASP A 23 11.29 16.06 19.87
C ASP A 23 11.48 15.22 18.60
N GLU A 24 11.57 13.90 18.75
CA GLU A 24 11.76 12.93 17.67
C GLU A 24 10.96 11.64 17.93
N ILE A 25 10.32 11.11 16.88
CA ILE A 25 9.61 9.83 16.90
C ILE A 25 10.23 8.90 15.85
N ASN A 26 10.76 7.78 16.33
CA ASN A 26 11.32 6.72 15.49
C ASN A 26 10.30 5.58 15.35
N ILE A 27 9.89 5.33 14.10
CA ILE A 27 8.85 4.39 13.73
C ILE A 27 9.46 3.27 12.89
N LEU A 28 9.38 2.03 13.37
CA LEU A 28 9.78 0.83 12.62
C LEU A 28 8.55 0.18 12.00
N ILE A 29 8.54 0.00 10.68
CA ILE A 29 7.49 -0.71 9.94
C ILE A 29 8.11 -1.95 9.30
N VAL A 30 7.79 -3.13 9.83
CA VAL A 30 8.22 -4.42 9.29
C VAL A 30 7.08 -5.04 8.51
N GLY A 31 7.16 -5.00 7.19
CA GLY A 31 6.19 -5.64 6.31
C GLY A 31 4.87 -4.91 6.14
N GLY A 32 4.91 -3.58 5.99
CA GLY A 32 3.72 -2.76 5.77
C GLY A 32 3.01 -3.02 4.44
N GLN A 33 3.70 -3.61 3.45
CA GLN A 33 3.25 -3.94 2.09
C GLN A 33 2.94 -2.74 1.19
N ASP A 34 2.61 -1.59 1.75
CA ASP A 34 2.43 -0.34 1.04
C ASP A 34 2.83 0.86 1.93
N CYS A 35 2.58 2.07 1.43
CA CYS A 35 2.91 3.31 2.11
C CYS A 35 1.71 3.96 2.83
N ARG A 36 0.62 3.22 3.09
CA ARG A 36 -0.63 3.81 3.61
C ARG A 36 -0.48 4.47 4.97
N HIS A 37 0.22 3.79 5.89
CA HIS A 37 0.49 4.33 7.22
C HIS A 37 1.35 5.58 7.15
N VAL A 38 2.37 5.57 6.28
CA VAL A 38 3.24 6.72 6.05
C VAL A 38 2.42 7.89 5.51
N ILE A 39 1.65 7.70 4.43
CA ILE A 39 0.82 8.75 3.82
C ILE A 39 -0.18 9.32 4.81
N LYS A 40 -0.93 8.47 5.53
CA LYS A 40 -1.94 8.92 6.51
C LYS A 40 -1.31 9.70 7.66
N THR A 41 -0.20 9.21 8.21
CA THR A 41 0.55 9.90 9.28
C THR A 41 1.04 11.25 8.79
N LEU A 42 1.67 11.30 7.61
CA LEU A 42 2.20 12.53 7.04
C LEU A 42 1.10 13.55 6.71
N ALA A 43 -0.03 13.12 6.17
CA ALA A 43 -1.19 13.97 5.90
C ALA A 43 -1.78 14.57 7.19
N SER A 44 -1.76 13.80 8.28
CA SER A 44 -2.40 14.21 9.54
C SER A 44 -1.48 15.05 10.43
N ARG A 45 -0.23 15.33 10.03
CA ARG A 45 0.78 16.05 10.83
C ARG A 45 0.32 17.40 11.35
N TYR A 46 -0.49 18.13 10.59
CA TYR A 46 -1.00 19.45 11.00
C TYR A 46 -1.92 19.40 12.23
N LYS A 47 -2.46 18.21 12.55
CA LYS A 47 -3.31 17.97 13.72
C LYS A 47 -2.48 17.76 15.01
N HIS A 48 -1.18 17.54 14.86
CA HIS A 48 -0.30 17.13 15.95
C HIS A 48 0.76 18.19 16.27
N GLU A 49 1.42 18.04 17.42
CA GLU A 49 2.61 18.83 17.72
C GLU A 49 3.72 18.55 16.69
N LYS A 50 4.44 19.61 16.30
CA LYS A 50 5.56 19.51 15.38
C LYS A 50 6.69 18.69 16.00
N VAL A 51 7.03 17.57 15.35
CA VAL A 51 8.03 16.61 15.80
C VAL A 51 8.81 16.07 14.59
N GLN A 52 10.06 15.66 14.79
CA GLN A 52 10.81 14.95 13.74
C GLN A 52 10.31 13.49 13.63
N LEU A 53 9.85 13.09 12.45
CA LEU A 53 9.40 11.73 12.18
C LEU A 53 10.46 10.94 11.40
N ASN A 54 10.89 9.81 11.93
CA ASN A 54 11.78 8.89 11.21
C ASN A 54 11.12 7.53 11.01
N PHE A 55 10.77 7.22 9.75
CA PHE A 55 10.27 5.93 9.35
C PHE A 55 11.43 5.01 8.94
N TYR A 56 11.45 3.80 9.47
CA TYR A 56 12.34 2.71 9.11
C TYR A 56 11.48 1.59 8.52
N ILE A 57 11.53 1.42 7.20
CA ILE A 57 10.65 0.50 6.48
C ILE A 57 11.45 -0.72 6.04
N MET A 58 11.00 -1.91 6.44
CA MET A 58 11.60 -3.19 6.09
C MET A 58 10.62 -4.07 5.32
N GLU A 59 11.02 -4.54 4.15
CA GLU A 59 10.24 -5.47 3.33
C GLU A 59 11.11 -6.66 2.91
N ALA A 60 10.50 -7.84 2.82
CA ALA A 60 11.14 -9.06 2.31
C ALA A 60 11.11 -9.11 0.78
N VAL A 61 10.13 -8.43 0.17
CA VAL A 61 9.89 -8.43 -1.27
C VAL A 61 10.25 -7.05 -1.83
N LEU A 62 11.24 -6.99 -2.72
CA LEU A 62 11.79 -5.73 -3.21
C LEU A 62 10.86 -5.01 -4.20
N GLU A 63 9.97 -5.74 -4.86
CA GLU A 63 8.90 -5.16 -5.69
C GLU A 63 7.94 -4.31 -4.84
N THR A 64 7.75 -4.69 -3.57
CA THR A 64 6.98 -3.91 -2.61
C THR A 64 7.69 -2.58 -2.29
N ILE A 65 9.00 -2.59 -2.08
CA ILE A 65 9.80 -1.36 -1.91
C ILE A 65 9.70 -0.48 -3.16
N SER A 66 9.87 -1.08 -4.34
CA SER A 66 9.76 -0.40 -5.63
C SER A 66 8.42 0.33 -5.76
N LYS A 67 7.33 -0.36 -5.39
CA LYS A 67 5.97 0.16 -5.45
C LYS A 67 5.72 1.24 -4.39
N GLN A 68 6.19 1.06 -3.16
CA GLN A 68 6.11 2.10 -2.13
C GLN A 68 6.82 3.38 -2.56
N LEU A 69 8.02 3.28 -3.15
CA LEU A 69 8.76 4.43 -3.65
C LEU A 69 8.01 5.15 -4.79
N LEU A 70 7.43 4.40 -5.73
CA LEU A 70 6.59 4.95 -6.79
C LEU A 70 5.36 5.69 -6.23
N LEU A 71 4.65 5.07 -5.29
CA LEU A 71 3.43 5.62 -4.71
C LEU A 71 3.71 6.85 -3.83
N LEU A 72 4.79 6.84 -3.05
CA LEU A 72 5.27 8.03 -2.32
C LEU A 72 5.67 9.15 -3.29
N ASN A 73 6.34 8.82 -4.41
CA ASN A 73 6.68 9.82 -5.43
C ASN A 73 5.43 10.48 -6.00
N VAL A 74 4.38 9.70 -6.30
CA VAL A 74 3.07 10.21 -6.77
C VAL A 74 2.40 11.07 -5.70
N ALA A 75 2.29 10.57 -4.47
CA ALA A 75 1.63 11.25 -3.35
C ALA A 75 2.30 12.58 -2.97
N LEU A 76 3.59 12.74 -3.25
CA LEU A 76 4.37 13.93 -2.92
C LEU A 76 4.75 14.77 -4.15
N GLN A 77 4.17 14.51 -5.32
CA GLN A 77 4.26 15.48 -6.43
C GLN A 77 3.48 16.76 -6.06
N PRO A 78 4.03 17.97 -6.31
CA PRO A 78 3.28 19.22 -6.16
C PRO A 78 2.00 19.22 -7.01
N ILE A 79 0.92 19.82 -6.51
CA ILE A 79 -0.37 19.92 -7.21
C ILE A 79 -0.24 20.68 -8.54
N ASP A 80 0.68 21.63 -8.64
CA ASP A 80 0.95 22.38 -9.87
C ASP A 80 1.50 21.50 -11.01
N GLU A 81 2.19 20.41 -10.67
CA GLU A 81 2.75 19.46 -11.64
C GLU A 81 1.82 18.27 -11.86
N LEU A 82 1.05 17.86 -10.84
CA LEU A 82 0.03 16.82 -10.94
C LEU A 82 -1.20 17.18 -10.10
N GLY A 83 -2.23 17.72 -10.76
CA GLY A 83 -3.44 18.23 -10.10
C GLY A 83 -4.10 17.21 -9.16
N LEU A 84 -4.72 17.69 -8.08
CA LEU A 84 -5.18 16.84 -6.95
C LEU A 84 -6.01 15.62 -7.36
N VAL A 85 -7.00 15.80 -8.24
CA VAL A 85 -7.86 14.70 -8.73
C VAL A 85 -7.04 13.74 -9.60
N GLN A 86 -6.22 14.26 -10.50
CA GLN A 86 -5.37 13.45 -11.37
C GLN A 86 -4.37 12.62 -10.54
N LYS A 87 -3.78 13.24 -9.52
CA LYS A 87 -2.86 12.62 -8.55
C LYS A 87 -3.52 11.46 -7.81
N ALA A 88 -4.74 11.65 -7.28
CA ALA A 88 -5.53 10.59 -6.64
C ALA A 88 -5.79 9.42 -7.59
N ARG A 89 -6.27 9.69 -8.81
CA ARG A 89 -6.59 8.63 -9.79
C ARG A 89 -5.35 7.89 -10.29
N TYR A 90 -4.24 8.60 -10.53
CA TYR A 90 -2.97 7.99 -10.93
C TYR A 90 -2.44 7.08 -9.82
N PHE A 91 -2.53 7.52 -8.56
CA PHE A 91 -2.19 6.70 -7.41
C PHE A 91 -3.04 5.42 -7.38
N MET A 92 -4.37 5.55 -7.49
CA MET A 92 -5.30 4.41 -7.45
C MET A 92 -5.02 3.38 -8.55
N GLU A 93 -4.84 3.84 -9.79
CA GLU A 93 -4.50 2.97 -10.93
C GLU A 93 -3.18 2.22 -10.71
N LEU A 94 -2.12 2.90 -10.29
CA LEU A 94 -0.81 2.28 -10.01
C LEU A 94 -0.85 1.36 -8.78
N TYR A 95 -1.70 1.69 -7.80
CA TYR A 95 -1.86 0.97 -6.56
C TYR A 95 -2.61 -0.36 -6.76
N GLY A 96 -3.73 -0.35 -7.46
CA GLY A 96 -4.69 -1.46 -7.43
C GLY A 96 -5.05 -2.11 -8.76
N ASN A 97 -4.82 -1.44 -9.90
CA ASN A 97 -5.32 -1.93 -11.18
C ASN A 97 -4.25 -2.69 -11.96
N THR A 98 -4.63 -3.85 -12.51
CA THR A 98 -3.80 -4.58 -13.48
C THR A 98 -3.67 -3.84 -14.81
N LEU A 99 -4.73 -3.19 -15.26
CA LEU A 99 -4.72 -2.34 -16.46
C LEU A 99 -4.90 -0.87 -16.08
N VAL A 100 -4.15 0.00 -16.76
CA VAL A 100 -4.18 1.44 -16.57
C VAL A 100 -4.42 2.16 -17.89
N ARG A 101 -4.82 3.43 -17.80
CA ARG A 101 -4.94 4.31 -18.96
C ARG A 101 -3.58 4.53 -19.62
N PRO A 102 -3.53 4.76 -20.95
CA PRO A 102 -2.29 5.07 -21.66
C PRO A 102 -1.48 6.23 -21.03
N ALA A 103 -2.16 7.26 -20.54
CA ALA A 103 -1.53 8.39 -19.86
C ALA A 103 -0.81 7.97 -18.56
N VAL A 104 -1.39 7.05 -17.78
CA VAL A 104 -0.78 6.53 -16.54
C VAL A 104 0.37 5.58 -16.85
N ALA A 105 0.25 4.74 -17.88
CA ALA A 105 1.36 3.90 -18.34
C ALA A 105 2.56 4.73 -18.82
N LYS A 106 2.30 5.82 -19.55
CA LYS A 106 3.32 6.79 -19.95
C LYS A 106 3.95 7.46 -18.73
N TYR A 107 3.13 7.91 -17.78
CA TYR A 107 3.62 8.48 -16.52
C TYR A 107 4.49 7.51 -15.72
N LEU A 108 4.09 6.24 -15.60
CA LEU A 108 4.87 5.18 -14.95
C LEU A 108 6.24 5.02 -15.63
N LYS A 109 6.28 4.97 -16.97
CA LYS A 109 7.53 4.87 -17.73
C LYS A 109 8.46 6.06 -17.46
N LEU A 110 7.92 7.28 -17.38
CA LEU A 110 8.69 8.47 -17.02
C LEU A 110 9.26 8.38 -15.61
N LYS A 111 8.42 8.04 -14.64
CA LYS A 111 8.85 7.93 -13.23
C LYS A 111 9.83 6.78 -13.01
N ALA A 112 9.68 5.66 -13.73
CA ALA A 112 10.62 4.55 -13.69
C ALA A 112 12.04 4.96 -14.09
N ILE A 113 12.21 5.82 -15.11
CA ILE A 113 13.52 6.35 -15.49
C ILE A 113 14.15 7.14 -14.33
N HIS A 114 13.38 8.02 -13.68
CA HIS A 114 13.85 8.74 -12.51
C HIS A 114 14.15 7.81 -11.33
N LEU A 115 13.39 6.73 -11.14
CA LEU A 115 13.61 5.74 -10.09
C LEU A 115 14.92 4.96 -10.29
N VAL A 116 15.29 4.65 -11.54
CA VAL A 116 16.63 4.09 -11.89
C VAL A 116 17.74 5.06 -11.47
N ASP A 117 17.60 6.35 -11.81
CA ASP A 117 18.61 7.35 -11.44
C ASP A 117 18.67 7.55 -9.92
N MET A 118 17.53 7.55 -9.23
CA MET A 118 17.48 7.73 -7.77
C MET A 118 18.09 6.55 -6.99
N ILE A 119 17.96 5.30 -7.46
CA ILE A 119 18.55 4.14 -6.76
C ILE A 119 20.06 4.03 -7.00
N THR A 120 20.56 4.54 -8.13
CA THR A 120 21.97 4.49 -8.53
C THR A 120 22.76 5.74 -8.14
N ASN A 121 22.10 6.90 -7.96
CA ASN A 121 22.72 8.18 -7.63
C ASN A 121 22.07 8.82 -6.41
N VAL A 122 22.79 8.78 -5.28
CA VAL A 122 22.33 9.34 -3.99
C VAL A 122 22.12 10.85 -4.05
N SER A 123 22.97 11.60 -4.77
CA SER A 123 22.80 13.04 -4.91
C SER A 123 21.51 13.38 -5.66
N TYR A 124 21.19 12.61 -6.70
CA TYR A 124 19.94 12.78 -7.44
C TYR A 124 18.71 12.39 -6.61
N LEU A 125 18.80 11.31 -5.83
CA LEU A 125 17.76 10.97 -4.84
C LEU A 125 17.49 12.14 -3.91
N LYS A 126 18.53 12.77 -3.35
CA LYS A 126 18.35 13.89 -2.41
C LYS A 126 17.82 15.15 -3.09
N GLU A 127 18.06 15.34 -4.39
CA GLU A 127 17.45 16.41 -5.17
C GLU A 127 15.93 16.21 -5.31
N VAL A 128 15.50 14.99 -5.64
CA VAL A 128 14.09 14.68 -5.95
C VAL A 128 13.26 14.39 -4.70
N MET A 129 13.79 13.57 -3.78
CA MET A 129 13.15 13.12 -2.53
C MET A 129 14.13 13.23 -1.35
N PRO A 130 14.44 14.45 -0.85
CA PRO A 130 15.45 14.67 0.19
C PRO A 130 15.21 13.89 1.48
N PHE A 131 13.94 13.61 1.80
CA PHE A 131 13.49 12.87 2.97
C PHE A 131 13.63 11.34 2.82
N VAL A 132 13.99 10.79 1.65
CA VAL A 132 14.16 9.34 1.45
C VAL A 132 15.63 8.94 1.56
N ASP A 133 15.88 7.79 2.18
CA ASP A 133 17.19 7.14 2.21
C ASP A 133 17.10 5.62 2.01
N PHE A 134 18.21 5.03 1.55
CA PHE A 134 18.35 3.60 1.35
C PHE A 134 19.48 3.07 2.22
N ASP A 135 19.15 2.26 3.22
CA ASP A 135 20.07 1.38 3.94
C ASP A 135 19.85 -0.07 3.48
N LEU A 136 19.95 -0.24 2.15
CA LEU A 136 19.78 -1.50 1.44
C LEU A 136 21.13 -2.07 1.01
N LYS A 137 21.25 -3.41 0.99
CA LYS A 137 22.42 -4.11 0.45
C LYS A 137 22.58 -3.83 -1.04
N TYR A 138 23.82 -3.84 -1.54
CA TYR A 138 24.11 -3.63 -2.97
C TYR A 138 23.27 -4.52 -3.90
N LYS A 139 23.21 -5.84 -3.62
CA LYS A 139 22.39 -6.79 -4.40
C LYS A 139 20.90 -6.42 -4.44
N GLU A 140 20.36 -5.82 -3.37
CA GLU A 140 18.96 -5.40 -3.33
C GLU A 140 18.77 -4.14 -4.19
N ARG A 141 19.71 -3.20 -4.15
CA ARG A 141 19.70 -2.01 -5.02
C ARG A 141 19.81 -2.39 -6.49
N ASP A 142 20.71 -3.31 -6.84
CA ASP A 142 20.86 -3.83 -8.21
C ASP A 142 19.57 -4.49 -8.71
N TYR A 143 18.87 -5.21 -7.82
CA TYR A 143 17.58 -5.80 -8.15
C TYR A 143 16.49 -4.74 -8.37
N LEU A 144 16.40 -3.73 -7.50
CA LEU A 144 15.47 -2.61 -7.66
C LEU A 144 15.71 -1.87 -8.98
N GLU A 145 16.98 -1.64 -9.35
CA GLU A 145 17.35 -1.06 -10.63
C GLU A 145 16.80 -1.88 -11.80
N ASN A 146 16.93 -3.22 -11.75
CA ASN A 146 16.38 -4.11 -12.78
C ASN A 146 14.85 -4.06 -12.86
N VAL A 147 14.16 -3.97 -11.73
CA VAL A 147 12.69 -3.79 -11.68
C VAL A 147 12.29 -2.48 -12.37
N PHE A 148 12.95 -1.37 -12.06
CA PHE A 148 12.66 -0.08 -12.69
C PHE A 148 13.01 -0.05 -14.19
N LYS A 149 14.12 -0.68 -14.59
CA LYS A 149 14.46 -0.86 -16.01
C LYS A 149 13.37 -1.63 -16.76
N PHE A 150 12.83 -2.70 -16.17
CA PHE A 150 11.71 -3.43 -16.76
C PHE A 150 10.43 -2.56 -16.87
N TRP A 151 10.14 -1.69 -15.89
CA TRP A 151 8.99 -0.79 -15.97
C TRP A 151 9.08 0.19 -17.14
N CYS A 152 10.30 0.58 -17.54
CA CYS A 152 10.52 1.46 -18.67
C CYS A 152 10.85 0.73 -20.00
N SER A 153 11.00 -0.60 -19.97
CA SER A 153 11.37 -1.38 -21.13
C SER A 153 10.20 -1.56 -22.11
N ALA A 154 10.54 -2.04 -23.31
CA ALA A 154 9.57 -2.42 -24.33
C ALA A 154 9.18 -3.91 -24.26
N ASP A 155 9.67 -4.66 -23.25
CA ASP A 155 9.41 -6.10 -23.15
C ASP A 155 7.92 -6.38 -22.94
N GLU A 156 7.43 -7.47 -23.50
CA GLU A 156 6.04 -7.86 -23.37
C GLU A 156 5.67 -8.15 -21.92
N PHE A 157 4.55 -7.62 -21.46
CA PHE A 157 3.99 -7.93 -20.15
C PHE A 157 2.48 -8.04 -20.26
N ASP A 158 2.00 -9.27 -20.45
CA ASP A 158 0.57 -9.56 -20.42
C ASP A 158 0.10 -9.86 -18.99
N VAL A 159 -0.33 -8.80 -18.32
CA VAL A 159 -0.93 -8.91 -16.98
C VAL A 159 -2.30 -9.60 -17.03
N CYS A 160 -3.02 -9.54 -18.16
CA CYS A 160 -4.34 -10.13 -18.30
C CYS A 160 -4.24 -11.65 -18.35
N ASN A 161 -3.32 -12.18 -19.16
CA ASN A 161 -3.03 -13.62 -19.19
C ASN A 161 -2.48 -14.11 -17.84
N SER A 162 -1.62 -13.32 -17.20
CA SER A 162 -1.12 -13.63 -15.85
C SER A 162 -2.25 -13.74 -14.83
N TRP A 163 -3.19 -12.78 -14.84
CA TRP A 163 -4.35 -12.77 -13.95
C TRP A 163 -5.28 -13.95 -14.24
N ASP A 164 -5.66 -14.17 -15.50
CA ASP A 164 -6.59 -15.25 -15.87
C ASP A 164 -6.04 -16.64 -15.55
N SER A 165 -4.77 -16.88 -15.87
CA SER A 165 -4.10 -18.16 -15.57
C SER A 165 -4.11 -18.46 -14.08
N ARG A 166 -3.87 -17.45 -13.24
CA ARG A 166 -3.90 -17.61 -11.78
C ARG A 166 -5.33 -17.78 -11.25
N LEU A 167 -6.29 -17.05 -11.81
CA LEU A 167 -7.70 -17.20 -11.45
C LEU A 167 -8.20 -18.61 -11.77
N ARG A 168 -7.86 -19.16 -12.94
CA ARG A 168 -8.14 -20.57 -13.32
C ARG A 168 -7.51 -21.54 -12.34
N LYS A 169 -6.23 -21.35 -12.00
CA LYS A 169 -5.53 -22.20 -11.04
C LYS A 169 -6.15 -22.16 -9.64
N SER A 170 -6.58 -20.98 -9.18
CA SER A 170 -7.18 -20.78 -7.86
C SER A 170 -8.59 -21.36 -7.76
N LEU A 171 -9.43 -21.17 -8.78
CA LEU A 171 -10.82 -21.62 -8.76
C LEU A 171 -10.99 -23.09 -9.19
N GLY A 172 -10.07 -23.61 -10.00
CA GLY A 172 -10.14 -24.96 -10.55
C GLY A 172 -11.45 -25.18 -11.30
N VAL A 173 -12.18 -26.25 -10.95
CA VAL A 173 -13.48 -26.60 -11.55
C VAL A 173 -14.56 -25.51 -11.38
N ARG A 174 -14.39 -24.60 -10.42
CA ARG A 174 -15.35 -23.50 -10.18
C ARG A 174 -15.09 -22.28 -11.06
N TYR A 175 -14.10 -22.32 -11.95
CA TYR A 175 -13.77 -21.19 -12.82
C TYR A 175 -14.93 -20.83 -13.76
N ASP A 176 -15.61 -21.82 -14.32
CA ASP A 176 -16.75 -21.58 -15.23
C ASP A 176 -17.97 -20.99 -14.49
N THR A 177 -18.04 -21.19 -13.18
CA THR A 177 -19.06 -20.62 -12.28
C THR A 177 -18.51 -19.51 -11.37
N LYS A 178 -17.40 -18.87 -11.77
CA LYS A 178 -16.65 -17.90 -10.94
C LYS A 178 -17.49 -16.76 -10.36
N MET A 179 -18.50 -16.29 -11.08
CA MET A 179 -19.36 -15.19 -10.63
C MET A 179 -20.11 -15.54 -9.34
N GLY A 180 -20.57 -16.80 -9.20
CA GLY A 180 -21.21 -17.27 -7.97
C GLY A 180 -20.22 -17.40 -6.81
N VAL A 181 -18.97 -17.77 -7.09
CA VAL A 181 -17.90 -17.78 -6.07
C VAL A 181 -17.62 -16.36 -5.59
N PHE A 182 -17.53 -15.39 -6.51
CA PHE A 182 -17.29 -13.99 -6.16
C PHE A 182 -18.42 -13.41 -5.30
N ASP A 183 -19.68 -13.68 -5.66
CA ASP A 183 -20.83 -13.28 -4.82
C ASP A 183 -20.73 -13.86 -3.42
N TRP A 184 -20.44 -15.15 -3.32
CA TRP A 184 -20.33 -15.83 -2.04
C TRP A 184 -19.19 -15.26 -1.18
N ASP A 185 -18.00 -15.05 -1.77
CA ASP A 185 -16.86 -14.46 -1.06
C ASP A 185 -17.19 -13.06 -0.54
N LEU A 186 -17.85 -12.22 -1.35
CA LEU A 186 -18.22 -10.88 -0.94
C LEU A 186 -19.20 -10.88 0.24
N TYR A 187 -20.34 -11.54 0.08
CA TYR A 187 -21.43 -11.45 1.05
C TYR A 187 -21.18 -12.29 2.31
N MET A 188 -20.55 -13.47 2.16
CA MET A 188 -20.36 -14.39 3.29
C MET A 188 -19.02 -14.18 4.00
N ARG A 189 -18.08 -13.49 3.39
CA ARG A 189 -16.74 -13.28 3.95
C ARG A 189 -16.49 -11.80 4.14
N PHE A 190 -16.37 -11.06 3.03
CA PHE A 190 -15.84 -9.71 3.07
C PHE A 190 -16.77 -8.74 3.82
N HIS A 191 -18.09 -8.81 3.58
CA HIS A 191 -19.06 -7.96 4.27
C HIS A 191 -19.18 -8.27 5.77
N ASN A 192 -18.99 -9.53 6.18
CA ASN A 192 -19.07 -9.94 7.58
C ASN A 192 -17.93 -9.40 8.44
N VAL A 193 -16.79 -9.05 7.82
CA VAL A 193 -15.59 -8.54 8.51
C VAL A 193 -15.38 -7.03 8.33
N GLY A 194 -16.43 -6.29 7.96
CA GLY A 194 -16.38 -4.83 7.83
C GLY A 194 -16.14 -4.31 6.41
N GLY A 195 -16.06 -5.18 5.40
CA GLY A 195 -15.92 -4.80 3.98
C GLY A 195 -17.21 -4.33 3.31
N MET A 196 -18.24 -3.93 4.07
CA MET A 196 -19.57 -3.61 3.56
C MET A 196 -19.59 -2.46 2.55
N GLN A 197 -18.59 -1.57 2.58
CA GLN A 197 -18.47 -0.45 1.66
C GLN A 197 -18.22 -0.90 0.20
N VAL A 198 -17.63 -2.09 0.01
CA VAL A 198 -17.33 -2.63 -1.32
C VAL A 198 -18.61 -3.14 -1.99
N CYS A 199 -18.98 -2.51 -3.10
CA CYS A 199 -20.16 -2.88 -3.86
C CYS A 199 -19.95 -4.17 -4.68
N THR A 200 -21.03 -4.91 -4.91
CA THR A 200 -20.99 -6.18 -5.68
C THR A 200 -20.43 -6.03 -7.07
N GLN A 201 -20.78 -4.93 -7.75
CA GLN A 201 -20.38 -4.69 -9.13
C GLN A 201 -18.86 -4.42 -9.24
N GLU A 202 -18.30 -3.57 -8.37
CA GLU A 202 -16.86 -3.28 -8.38
C GLU A 202 -16.03 -4.50 -7.96
N TYR A 203 -16.50 -5.24 -6.95
CA TYR A 203 -15.82 -6.45 -6.49
C TYR A 203 -15.77 -7.55 -7.56
N LYS A 204 -16.90 -7.82 -8.22
CA LYS A 204 -16.97 -8.78 -9.33
C LYS A 204 -16.08 -8.37 -10.49
N HIS A 205 -16.13 -7.09 -10.86
CA HIS A 205 -15.31 -6.55 -11.94
C HIS A 205 -13.82 -6.74 -11.63
N TRP A 206 -13.40 -6.41 -10.41
CA TRP A 206 -12.03 -6.59 -9.96
C TRP A 206 -11.62 -8.07 -9.93
N ARG A 207 -12.39 -8.96 -9.32
CA ARG A 207 -12.09 -10.41 -9.29
C ARG A 207 -11.92 -10.98 -10.70
N ALA A 208 -12.76 -10.55 -11.65
CA ALA A 208 -12.74 -11.03 -13.03
C ALA A 208 -11.57 -10.44 -13.86
N THR A 209 -11.17 -9.20 -13.62
CA THR A 209 -10.28 -8.46 -14.53
C THR A 209 -8.94 -8.04 -13.94
N GLY A 210 -8.88 -7.90 -12.62
CA GLY A 210 -7.79 -7.28 -11.87
C GLY A 210 -7.84 -5.75 -11.83
N VAL A 211 -8.88 -5.12 -12.38
CA VAL A 211 -9.08 -3.67 -12.36
C VAL A 211 -10.00 -3.32 -11.19
N ALA A 212 -9.47 -2.68 -10.16
CA ALA A 212 -10.20 -2.35 -8.93
C ALA A 212 -10.99 -1.05 -9.06
N PHE A 213 -10.33 -0.02 -9.57
CA PHE A 213 -10.84 1.34 -9.62
C PHE A 213 -11.21 1.75 -11.03
N THR A 214 -12.45 2.21 -11.22
CA THR A 214 -13.01 2.53 -12.52
C THR A 214 -13.82 3.83 -12.50
N TRP A 215 -13.77 4.56 -13.60
CA TRP A 215 -14.51 5.80 -13.84
C TRP A 215 -15.24 5.73 -15.17
N LEU A 216 -16.38 6.41 -15.30
CA LEU A 216 -17.23 6.38 -16.50
C LEU A 216 -16.49 6.81 -17.77
N GLU A 217 -15.57 7.78 -17.65
CA GLU A 217 -14.88 8.42 -18.77
C GLU A 217 -13.54 7.75 -19.11
N SER A 218 -13.23 6.58 -18.54
CA SER A 218 -11.87 6.02 -18.55
C SER A 218 -11.83 4.60 -19.11
N GLU A 219 -11.09 4.44 -20.20
CA GLU A 219 -10.76 3.12 -20.76
C GLU A 219 -9.29 2.76 -20.47
N VAL A 220 -9.10 1.58 -19.91
CA VAL A 220 -7.78 1.03 -19.58
C VAL A 220 -7.32 0.05 -20.65
N SER A 221 -6.07 0.17 -21.09
CA SER A 221 -5.55 -0.61 -22.23
C SER A 221 -4.06 -0.93 -22.16
N LYS A 222 -3.39 -0.54 -21.07
CA LYS A 222 -1.95 -0.79 -20.88
C LYS A 222 -1.73 -1.54 -19.58
N SER A 223 -0.86 -2.54 -19.61
CA SER A 223 -0.50 -3.32 -18.42
C SER A 223 0.21 -2.43 -17.40
N ASN A 224 -0.25 -2.51 -16.15
CA ASN A 224 0.42 -1.88 -15.03
C ASN A 224 1.72 -2.65 -14.70
N ARG A 225 2.83 -2.23 -15.31
CA ARG A 225 4.14 -2.87 -15.11
C ARG A 225 4.60 -2.84 -13.65
N SER A 226 4.08 -1.95 -12.81
CA SER A 226 4.44 -1.90 -11.38
C SER A 226 3.89 -3.07 -10.56
N LEU A 227 3.08 -3.95 -11.15
CA LEU A 227 2.53 -5.15 -10.52
C LEU A 227 3.24 -6.46 -10.94
N VAL A 228 4.37 -6.34 -11.64
CA VAL A 228 5.21 -7.49 -11.98
C VAL A 228 5.91 -8.07 -10.74
N CYS A 229 6.16 -9.37 -10.76
CA CYS A 229 6.95 -10.07 -9.75
C CYS A 229 8.11 -10.86 -10.38
N CYS A 230 9.20 -10.97 -9.61
CA CYS A 230 10.38 -11.78 -9.89
C CYS A 230 11.00 -11.45 -11.25
N VAL A 231 11.48 -10.20 -11.40
CA VAL A 231 12.13 -9.72 -12.62
C VAL A 231 13.56 -10.25 -12.68
N ILE A 232 13.92 -10.89 -13.79
CA ILE A 232 15.23 -11.50 -14.03
C ILE A 232 15.77 -10.98 -15.35
N THR A 233 17.02 -10.52 -15.36
CA THR A 233 17.71 -10.11 -16.58
C THR A 233 18.03 -11.32 -17.46
N ASN A 234 17.65 -11.29 -18.73
CA ASN A 234 17.97 -12.32 -19.73
C ASN A 234 18.60 -11.66 -20.97
N GLY A 235 19.91 -11.39 -20.88
CA GLY A 235 20.63 -10.62 -21.89
C GLY A 235 20.07 -9.19 -22.01
N ASN A 236 19.55 -8.84 -23.18
CA ASN A 236 18.96 -7.53 -23.45
C ASN A 236 17.46 -7.44 -23.11
N LYS A 237 16.84 -8.55 -22.69
CA LYS A 237 15.42 -8.64 -22.32
C LYS A 237 15.27 -8.97 -20.84
N PHE A 238 14.05 -8.90 -20.34
CA PHE A 238 13.70 -9.36 -19.01
C PHE A 238 12.79 -10.59 -19.07
N ALA A 239 13.01 -11.54 -18.17
CA ALA A 239 12.07 -12.58 -17.83
C ALA A 239 11.37 -12.21 -16.51
N HIS A 240 10.13 -12.65 -16.32
CA HIS A 240 9.38 -12.39 -15.09
C HIS A 240 8.34 -13.48 -14.81
N TYR A 241 7.88 -13.58 -13.56
CA TYR A 241 6.79 -14.49 -13.18
C TYR A 241 5.39 -13.88 -13.33
N GLY A 242 5.31 -12.66 -13.85
CA GLY A 242 4.04 -11.96 -14.06
C GLY A 242 3.45 -11.45 -12.75
N TYR A 243 2.13 -11.48 -12.62
CA TYR A 243 1.44 -11.01 -11.41
C TYR A 243 1.36 -12.09 -10.32
N LEU A 244 2.01 -11.89 -9.17
CA LEU A 244 1.92 -12.80 -8.01
C LEU A 244 1.16 -12.20 -6.80
N GLY A 245 0.43 -11.10 -6.99
CA GLY A 245 -0.35 -10.47 -5.93
C GLY A 245 -1.59 -11.24 -5.48
N GLU A 246 -2.31 -10.66 -4.52
CA GLU A 246 -3.56 -11.21 -3.97
C GLU A 246 -4.74 -10.94 -4.91
N MET A 247 -5.76 -11.79 -4.89
CA MET A 247 -6.84 -11.78 -5.88
C MET A 247 -8.24 -11.92 -5.27
N GLU A 248 -8.41 -12.07 -3.96
CA GLU A 248 -9.70 -12.26 -3.27
C GLU A 248 -10.24 -11.00 -2.58
N THR A 249 -9.41 -10.19 -1.94
CA THR A 249 -9.82 -9.05 -1.10
C THR A 249 -9.73 -7.76 -1.89
N GLY A 250 -8.59 -7.56 -2.55
CA GLY A 250 -8.33 -6.39 -3.37
C GLY A 250 -7.88 -5.16 -2.57
N PRO A 251 -7.54 -4.08 -3.28
CA PRO A 251 -6.88 -2.89 -2.72
C PRO A 251 -7.85 -1.95 -1.97
N PHE A 252 -9.07 -2.39 -1.69
CA PHE A 252 -10.14 -1.55 -1.15
C PHE A 252 -9.94 -1.20 0.34
N VAL A 253 -9.44 -2.14 1.13
CA VAL A 253 -9.41 -2.04 2.60
C VAL A 253 -8.53 -0.90 3.11
N ALA A 254 -7.41 -0.63 2.44
CA ALA A 254 -6.42 0.35 2.90
C ALA A 254 -6.96 1.79 2.98
N TYR A 255 -7.88 2.15 2.07
CA TYR A 255 -8.32 3.55 1.88
C TYR A 255 -9.82 3.70 1.61
N GLY A 256 -10.56 2.62 1.43
CA GLY A 256 -11.85 2.63 0.76
C GLY A 256 -13.01 2.05 1.59
N ILE A 257 -12.79 1.73 2.87
CA ILE A 257 -13.84 1.17 3.74
C ILE A 257 -14.30 2.13 4.84
N ASP A 258 -13.49 3.12 5.19
CA ASP A 258 -13.77 4.17 6.15
C ASP A 258 -13.65 5.56 5.49
N CYS A 259 -14.34 6.56 6.04
CA CYS A 259 -14.24 7.95 5.57
C CYS A 259 -14.70 8.88 6.69
N ASP A 260 -13.97 9.99 6.89
CA ASP A 260 -14.37 11.05 7.82
C ASP A 260 -15.68 11.71 7.38
N ASP A 261 -15.92 11.81 6.07
CA ASP A 261 -17.19 12.29 5.51
C ASP A 261 -18.21 11.16 5.41
N LEU A 262 -19.07 11.07 6.44
CA LEU A 262 -20.14 10.08 6.54
C LEU A 262 -21.14 10.12 5.37
N THR A 263 -21.16 11.19 4.55
CA THR A 263 -22.02 11.22 3.36
C THR A 263 -21.59 10.20 2.30
N PHE A 264 -20.30 9.86 2.26
CA PHE A 264 -19.76 8.82 1.38
C PHE A 264 -20.12 7.40 1.84
N LEU A 265 -20.42 7.21 3.12
CA LEU A 265 -20.80 5.91 3.71
C LEU A 265 -22.32 5.67 3.74
N LYS A 266 -23.11 6.58 3.16
CA LYS A 266 -24.58 6.48 3.15
C LYS A 266 -25.07 5.31 2.29
N ARG A 267 -26.02 4.57 2.83
CA ARG A 267 -26.73 3.48 2.14
C ARG A 267 -28.15 3.89 1.80
N GLN A 268 -28.59 3.56 0.58
CA GLN A 268 -29.95 3.76 0.09
C GLN A 268 -30.48 2.42 -0.41
N HIS A 269 -31.67 2.03 0.07
CA HIS A 269 -32.34 0.77 -0.30
C HIS A 269 -31.45 -0.49 -0.18
N GLY A 270 -30.60 -0.55 0.86
CA GLY A 270 -29.70 -1.69 1.10
C GLY A 270 -28.42 -1.68 0.25
N THR A 271 -28.25 -0.71 -0.63
CA THR A 271 -27.04 -0.52 -1.46
C THR A 271 -26.27 0.74 -1.02
N ASN A 272 -24.94 0.74 -1.15
CA ASN A 272 -24.16 1.94 -0.84
C ASN A 272 -24.40 2.98 -1.94
N SER A 273 -24.45 4.26 -1.58
CA SER A 273 -24.63 5.34 -2.57
C SER A 273 -23.33 5.54 -3.38
N HIS A 274 -22.21 5.49 -2.68
CA HIS A 274 -20.86 5.56 -3.23
C HIS A 274 -20.20 4.19 -3.16
N ARG A 275 -19.30 3.91 -4.10
CA ARG A 275 -18.47 2.70 -4.13
C ARG A 275 -17.26 2.87 -3.21
N SER A 276 -16.56 1.78 -2.94
CA SER A 276 -15.24 1.83 -2.28
C SER A 276 -14.22 2.61 -3.13
N THR A 277 -14.36 2.54 -4.45
CA THR A 277 -13.61 3.40 -5.39
C THR A 277 -13.77 4.89 -5.07
N ASP A 278 -15.00 5.35 -4.87
CA ASP A 278 -15.30 6.77 -4.67
C ASP A 278 -14.84 7.24 -3.28
N VAL A 279 -14.97 6.38 -2.26
CA VAL A 279 -14.42 6.60 -0.91
C VAL A 279 -12.90 6.72 -0.96
N THR A 280 -12.23 5.82 -1.69
CA THR A 280 -10.77 5.83 -1.86
C THR A 280 -10.31 7.14 -2.51
N GLU A 281 -10.97 7.58 -3.59
CA GLU A 281 -10.65 8.84 -4.26
C GLU A 281 -10.84 10.03 -3.31
N ARG A 282 -11.92 10.05 -2.53
CA ARG A 282 -12.17 11.09 -1.52
C ARG A 282 -11.08 11.11 -0.44
N ASN A 283 -10.71 9.97 0.12
CA ASN A 283 -9.69 9.90 1.17
C ASN A 283 -8.31 10.31 0.65
N LEU A 284 -7.91 9.84 -0.53
CA LEU A 284 -6.63 10.22 -1.13
C LEU A 284 -6.59 11.70 -1.51
N ARG A 285 -7.69 12.29 -1.97
CA ARG A 285 -7.78 13.74 -2.20
C ARG A 285 -7.55 14.54 -0.91
N GLN A 286 -8.13 14.09 0.20
CA GLN A 286 -7.85 14.70 1.51
C GLN A 286 -6.37 14.53 1.87
N TYR A 287 -5.83 13.32 1.83
CA TYR A 287 -4.44 13.10 2.23
C TYR A 287 -3.46 13.91 1.41
N PHE A 288 -3.66 13.99 0.09
CA PHE A 288 -2.76 14.73 -0.79
C PHE A 288 -2.89 16.24 -0.65
N TYR A 289 -4.07 16.76 -0.33
CA TYR A 289 -4.25 18.17 -0.01
C TYR A 289 -3.61 18.53 1.33
N GLU A 290 -3.87 17.74 2.38
CA GLU A 290 -3.35 17.96 3.72
C GLU A 290 -1.82 17.83 3.77
N LEU A 291 -1.25 16.91 2.98
CA LEU A 291 0.20 16.76 2.81
C LEU A 291 0.90 18.01 2.25
N GLU A 292 0.23 18.72 1.34
CA GLU A 292 0.81 19.85 0.62
C GLU A 292 0.57 21.17 1.35
N ASN A 293 -0.63 21.37 1.87
CA ASN A 293 -1.04 22.64 2.47
C ASN A 293 -0.86 22.66 3.99
N GLY A 294 -0.82 21.50 4.66
CA GLY A 294 -0.77 21.43 6.13
C GLY A 294 -2.04 21.97 6.79
N GLU A 295 -3.19 21.86 6.11
CA GLU A 295 -4.49 22.37 6.58
C GLU A 295 -5.59 21.35 6.25
N GLU A 296 -6.70 21.44 6.99
CA GLU A 296 -7.86 20.56 6.80
C GLU A 296 -8.44 20.66 5.39
N TYR A 297 -8.70 19.51 4.78
CA TYR A 297 -9.31 19.44 3.46
C TYR A 297 -10.83 19.65 3.53
N VAL A 298 -11.31 20.73 2.91
CA VAL A 298 -12.74 20.97 2.73
C VAL A 298 -13.19 20.41 1.38
N HIS A 299 -14.01 19.36 1.44
CA HIS A 299 -14.47 18.68 0.23
C HIS A 299 -15.46 19.52 -0.57
N THR A 300 -15.10 19.84 -1.81
CA THR A 300 -15.99 20.50 -2.76
C THR A 300 -16.62 19.46 -3.69
N ARG A 301 -17.97 19.42 -3.71
CA ARG A 301 -18.74 18.52 -4.57
C ARG A 301 -18.73 19.03 -6.00
N VAL A 302 -17.77 18.55 -6.79
CA VAL A 302 -17.64 18.97 -8.19
C VAL A 302 -18.11 17.88 -9.16
N ASN A 303 -18.13 16.59 -8.76
CA ASN A 303 -18.59 15.45 -9.59
C ASN A 303 -18.77 14.15 -8.76
N ASP A 304 -19.34 14.24 -7.56
CA ASP A 304 -19.56 13.05 -6.72
C ASP A 304 -20.83 12.33 -7.20
N LEU A 305 -20.65 11.42 -8.15
CA LEU A 305 -21.74 10.63 -8.71
C LEU A 305 -22.06 9.44 -7.79
N ASN A 306 -23.34 9.19 -7.55
CA ASN A 306 -23.82 8.02 -6.82
C ASN A 306 -23.74 6.77 -7.70
N LEU A 307 -22.53 6.19 -7.81
CA LEU A 307 -22.26 5.05 -8.68
C LEU A 307 -22.35 3.70 -7.96
N GLY A 308 -22.80 3.66 -6.70
CA GLY A 308 -22.84 2.44 -5.91
C GLY A 308 -23.72 1.32 -6.49
N SER A 309 -24.75 1.68 -7.27
CA SER A 309 -25.63 0.74 -8.00
C SER A 309 -25.26 0.56 -9.49
N SER A 310 -24.19 1.21 -9.96
CA SER A 310 -23.81 1.18 -11.38
C SER A 310 -23.27 -0.19 -11.79
N THR A 311 -23.72 -0.67 -12.95
CA THR A 311 -23.26 -1.94 -13.54
C THR A 311 -22.04 -1.73 -14.43
N PHE A 312 -21.02 -2.58 -14.28
CA PHE A 312 -19.85 -2.58 -15.16
C PHE A 312 -20.07 -3.56 -16.31
N VAL A 313 -20.00 -3.07 -17.55
CA VAL A 313 -19.90 -3.95 -18.70
C VAL A 313 -18.46 -4.46 -18.75
N THR A 314 -18.29 -5.78 -18.59
CA THR A 314 -16.98 -6.40 -18.79
C THR A 314 -16.79 -6.57 -20.29
N SER A 315 -16.11 -5.62 -20.94
CA SER A 315 -15.78 -5.73 -22.36
C SER A 315 -14.87 -6.93 -22.59
N GLU A 316 -15.23 -7.81 -23.54
CA GLU A 316 -14.45 -9.00 -23.91
C GLU A 316 -13.08 -8.62 -24.51
N ASN A 317 -12.98 -7.43 -25.11
CA ASN A 317 -11.76 -6.92 -25.73
C ASN A 317 -10.92 -6.16 -24.70
N LYS A 318 -10.11 -6.88 -23.92
CA LYS A 318 -8.98 -6.25 -23.23
C LYS A 318 -7.95 -5.88 -24.29
N VAL A 319 -7.97 -4.65 -24.79
CA VAL A 319 -6.91 -4.16 -25.66
C VAL A 319 -5.63 -4.15 -24.83
N VAL A 320 -4.79 -5.17 -24.98
CA VAL A 320 -3.41 -5.18 -24.49
C VAL A 320 -2.56 -4.75 -25.67
N ASP A 321 -2.37 -3.44 -25.82
CA ASP A 321 -1.47 -2.95 -26.84
C ASP A 321 -0.03 -3.12 -26.32
N TYR A 322 0.59 -4.24 -26.71
CA TYR A 322 1.96 -4.67 -26.38
C TYR A 322 3.04 -3.71 -26.88
N GLY A 323 2.68 -2.77 -27.76
CA GLY A 323 3.58 -1.77 -28.30
C GLY A 323 3.63 -0.49 -27.45
N THR A 324 4.81 -0.16 -26.94
CA THR A 324 5.25 1.25 -26.83
C THR A 324 6.53 1.45 -27.63
N ALA A 325 6.57 0.85 -28.83
CA ALA A 325 7.58 1.18 -29.82
C ALA A 325 7.27 2.58 -30.36
N GLY A 326 7.93 3.62 -29.83
CA GLY A 326 7.93 4.94 -30.48
C GLY A 326 8.03 6.16 -29.57
N ASP A 327 7.61 6.07 -28.30
CA ASP A 327 7.66 7.26 -27.42
C ASP A 327 9.08 7.47 -26.88
N ILE A 328 9.92 8.11 -27.71
CA ILE A 328 11.14 8.76 -27.25
C ILE A 328 10.71 9.87 -26.29
N VAL A 329 10.84 9.59 -25.00
CA VAL A 329 10.68 10.61 -23.96
C VAL A 329 11.85 11.57 -24.08
N LYS A 330 11.62 12.72 -24.75
CA LYS A 330 12.64 13.76 -24.93
C LYS A 330 12.83 14.66 -23.71
N ASN A 331 11.84 14.73 -22.80
CA ASN A 331 11.89 15.65 -21.66
C ASN A 331 12.00 14.92 -20.32
N ARG A 332 13.21 14.98 -19.75
CA ARG A 332 13.54 14.60 -18.38
C ARG A 332 13.42 15.83 -17.46
N LYS A 333 12.27 16.51 -17.41
CA LYS A 333 12.13 17.57 -16.39
C LYS A 333 12.05 16.87 -15.03
N SER A 334 13.11 17.00 -14.24
CA SER A 334 13.13 16.53 -12.85
C SER A 334 12.01 17.28 -12.12
N CYS A 335 11.00 16.54 -11.65
CA CYS A 335 9.94 17.10 -10.82
C CYS A 335 10.19 16.70 -9.37
N ARG A 336 10.74 17.65 -8.62
CA ARG A 336 11.06 17.50 -7.20
C ARG A 336 9.77 17.30 -6.40
N CYS A 337 9.80 16.35 -5.47
CA CYS A 337 8.70 16.15 -4.54
C CYS A 337 8.63 17.29 -3.52
N LEU A 338 7.48 17.43 -2.87
CA LEU A 338 7.27 18.34 -1.73
C LEU A 338 8.40 18.19 -0.70
N ASN A 339 8.89 19.30 -0.17
CA ASN A 339 9.95 19.28 0.83
C ASN A 339 9.37 18.98 2.21
N LEU A 340 9.82 17.91 2.85
CA LEU A 340 9.39 17.50 4.19
C LEU A 340 10.56 17.65 5.16
N GLU A 341 10.73 18.84 5.76
CA GLU A 341 11.94 19.18 6.54
C GLU A 341 12.14 18.29 7.78
N ASP A 342 11.06 17.94 8.49
CA ASP A 342 11.13 17.16 9.73
C ASP A 342 10.81 15.67 9.51
N VAL A 343 11.01 15.15 8.29
CA VAL A 343 10.67 13.76 7.96
C VAL A 343 11.85 13.04 7.34
N LYS A 344 12.10 11.82 7.79
CA LYS A 344 13.03 10.87 7.15
C LYS A 344 12.34 9.54 6.94
N ILE A 345 12.44 8.99 5.74
CA ILE A 345 11.93 7.66 5.36
C ILE A 345 13.11 6.84 4.89
N LYS A 346 13.51 5.85 5.68
CA LYS A 346 14.63 4.97 5.38
C LYS A 346 14.10 3.59 5.02
N PHE A 347 14.40 3.12 3.82
CA PHE A 347 14.21 1.72 3.46
C PHE A 347 15.42 0.92 3.91
N VAL A 348 15.19 -0.09 4.74
CA VAL A 348 16.24 -0.85 5.44
C VAL A 348 16.13 -2.33 5.10
N THR A 349 17.28 -2.97 4.87
CA THR A 349 17.31 -4.41 4.62
C THR A 349 16.73 -5.19 5.80
N LEU A 350 15.76 -6.08 5.55
CA LEU A 350 15.08 -6.87 6.59
C LEU A 350 16.05 -7.71 7.45
N SER A 351 17.14 -8.22 6.87
CA SER A 351 18.11 -9.01 7.62
C SER A 351 18.78 -8.24 8.77
N ILE A 352 18.73 -6.90 8.74
CA ILE A 352 19.30 -6.07 9.80
C ILE A 352 18.51 -6.23 11.10
N LEU A 353 17.20 -6.51 11.04
CA LEU A 353 16.33 -6.65 12.22
C LEU A 353 16.95 -7.56 13.29
N GLN A 354 17.37 -8.76 12.90
CA GLN A 354 17.98 -9.74 13.81
C GLN A 354 19.36 -9.33 14.33
N THR A 355 20.06 -8.47 13.59
CA THR A 355 21.36 -7.92 13.99
C THR A 355 21.26 -6.64 14.82
N MET A 356 20.08 -6.02 14.92
CA MET A 356 19.89 -4.79 15.71
C MET A 356 20.25 -5.01 17.18
N LYS A 357 20.11 -6.24 17.69
CA LYS A 357 20.51 -6.58 19.05
C LYS A 357 21.99 -6.29 19.37
N HIS A 358 22.86 -6.37 18.35
CA HIS A 358 24.30 -6.16 18.48
C HIS A 358 24.72 -4.71 18.25
N LYS A 359 23.79 -3.82 17.86
CA LYS A 359 24.07 -2.43 17.55
C LYS A 359 23.46 -1.54 18.63
N GLU A 360 24.31 -0.98 19.48
CA GLU A 360 23.90 -0.11 20.60
C GLU A 360 23.03 1.08 20.14
N ASN A 361 23.26 1.59 18.93
CA ASN A 361 22.48 2.70 18.35
C ASN A 361 20.97 2.44 18.24
N PHE A 362 20.55 1.16 18.23
CA PHE A 362 19.14 0.79 18.15
C PHE A 362 18.52 0.46 19.51
N HIS A 363 19.31 0.42 20.59
CA HIS A 363 18.79 0.10 21.92
C HIS A 363 17.89 1.24 22.41
N ASN A 364 16.69 0.90 22.88
CA ASN A 364 15.66 1.86 23.31
C ASN A 364 15.36 2.97 22.30
N PHE A 365 15.44 2.67 21.00
CA PHE A 365 15.40 3.68 19.94
C PHE A 365 14.00 3.91 19.36
N PHE A 366 13.20 2.84 19.18
CA PHE A 366 11.91 2.94 18.47
C PHE A 366 10.76 3.25 19.42
N ASN A 367 10.01 4.31 19.12
CA ASN A 367 8.81 4.69 19.86
C ASN A 367 7.59 3.90 19.39
N LEU A 368 7.52 3.55 18.11
CA LEU A 368 6.48 2.69 17.55
C LEU A 368 7.10 1.59 16.68
N ILE A 369 6.60 0.37 16.85
CA ILE A 369 6.98 -0.79 16.05
C ILE A 369 5.71 -1.39 15.45
N TYR A 370 5.66 -1.50 14.13
CA TYR A 370 4.57 -2.11 13.39
C TYR A 370 5.04 -3.41 12.72
N PHE A 371 4.26 -4.48 12.87
CA PHE A 371 4.45 -5.74 12.16
C PHE A 371 3.25 -6.07 11.27
N GLY A 372 3.50 -6.22 9.97
CA GLY A 372 2.55 -6.81 9.05
C GLY A 372 2.30 -8.28 9.39
N SER A 373 1.07 -8.74 9.17
CA SER A 373 0.62 -10.07 9.60
C SER A 373 1.47 -11.21 9.03
N THR A 374 1.94 -11.06 7.78
CA THR A 374 2.78 -12.05 7.07
C THR A 374 4.25 -12.02 7.49
N TYR A 375 4.65 -11.04 8.30
CA TYR A 375 6.02 -10.83 8.76
C TYR A 375 6.24 -11.26 10.21
N LEU A 376 5.21 -11.74 10.91
CA LEU A 376 5.32 -12.29 12.26
C LEU A 376 6.37 -13.40 12.39
N LYS A 377 6.67 -14.14 11.31
CA LYS A 377 7.76 -15.13 11.29
C LYS A 377 9.14 -14.54 11.61
N TYR A 378 9.37 -13.25 11.37
CA TYR A 378 10.62 -12.54 11.68
C TYR A 378 10.64 -11.91 13.07
N PHE A 379 9.51 -11.95 13.79
CA PHE A 379 9.38 -11.42 15.14
C PHE A 379 10.20 -12.24 16.14
N ASP A 380 11.01 -11.56 16.94
CA ASP A 380 11.83 -12.09 18.03
C ASP A 380 11.67 -11.15 19.23
N GLY A 381 11.04 -11.63 20.32
CA GLY A 381 10.71 -10.79 21.46
C GLY A 381 11.92 -10.17 22.14
N ALA A 382 13.06 -10.87 22.22
CA ALA A 382 14.28 -10.33 22.82
C ALA A 382 14.84 -9.17 22.01
N VAL A 383 14.74 -9.24 20.67
CA VAL A 383 15.11 -8.11 19.80
C VAL A 383 14.16 -6.94 19.99
N ILE A 384 12.85 -7.19 20.02
CA ILE A 384 11.83 -6.15 20.20
C ILE A 384 11.96 -5.46 21.56
N ASP A 385 12.17 -6.22 22.63
CA ASP A 385 12.46 -5.68 23.96
C ASP A 385 13.70 -4.78 23.93
N LEU A 386 14.77 -5.17 23.24
CA LEU A 386 15.98 -4.36 23.26
C LEU A 386 15.82 -3.05 22.49
N ILE A 387 15.15 -3.08 21.34
CA ILE A 387 15.06 -1.91 20.45
C ILE A 387 13.93 -0.93 20.80
N SER A 388 12.94 -1.39 21.56
CA SER A 388 11.77 -0.60 21.97
C SER A 388 12.14 0.46 23.01
N ALA A 389 11.76 1.71 22.80
CA ALA A 389 11.90 2.77 23.79
C ALA A 389 10.96 2.56 24.98
N SER A 390 11.18 3.24 26.10
CA SER A 390 10.25 3.23 27.24
C SER A 390 8.88 3.78 26.84
N ASN A 391 7.80 3.11 27.27
CA ASN A 391 6.42 3.44 26.90
C ASN A 391 6.21 3.55 25.38
N SER A 392 6.75 2.57 24.64
CA SER A 392 6.59 2.47 23.19
C SER A 392 5.37 1.61 22.83
N LEU A 393 4.92 1.71 21.58
CA LEU A 393 3.76 0.99 21.07
C LEU A 393 4.18 -0.08 20.07
N LEU A 394 3.75 -1.31 20.29
CA LEU A 394 3.80 -2.40 19.31
C LEU A 394 2.42 -2.59 18.69
N ILE A 395 2.35 -2.50 17.36
CA ILE A 395 1.14 -2.75 16.57
C ILE A 395 1.39 -3.97 15.67
N ILE A 396 0.47 -4.94 15.72
CA ILE A 396 0.48 -6.12 14.86
C ILE A 396 -0.76 -6.09 13.99
N GLU A 397 -0.57 -6.14 12.68
CA GLU A 397 -1.65 -6.23 11.70
C GLU A 397 -2.37 -7.58 11.82
N ASN A 398 -3.70 -7.55 11.85
CA ASN A 398 -4.53 -8.75 11.86
C ASN A 398 -4.81 -9.26 10.43
N GLN A 399 -5.22 -10.53 10.33
CA GLN A 399 -5.53 -11.22 9.08
C GLN A 399 -7.03 -11.26 8.78
N ILE A 400 -7.84 -10.42 9.45
CA ILE A 400 -9.31 -10.43 9.36
C ILE A 400 -9.83 -10.29 7.91
N PHE A 401 -9.11 -9.55 7.07
CA PHE A 401 -9.45 -9.35 5.66
C PHE A 401 -8.83 -10.38 4.71
N VAL A 402 -8.13 -11.41 5.21
CA VAL A 402 -7.71 -12.55 4.38
C VAL A 402 -8.91 -13.47 4.18
N LEU A 403 -9.65 -13.30 3.08
CA LEU A 403 -10.94 -13.96 2.89
C LEU A 403 -10.90 -15.50 2.86
N SER A 404 -9.73 -16.11 2.67
CA SER A 404 -9.54 -17.55 2.78
C SER A 404 -9.55 -18.05 4.23
N HIS A 405 -9.21 -17.20 5.21
CA HIS A 405 -9.12 -17.56 6.63
C HIS A 405 -10.53 -17.67 7.25
N ARG A 406 -10.77 -18.70 8.06
CA ARG A 406 -11.98 -18.88 8.88
C ARG A 406 -11.63 -18.52 10.33
N ASP A 407 -12.63 -18.62 11.19
CA ASP A 407 -12.47 -18.47 12.64
C ASP A 407 -11.33 -19.32 13.19
N LYS A 408 -11.13 -20.53 12.65
CA LYS A 408 -10.05 -21.43 13.06
C LYS A 408 -8.68 -20.84 12.76
N GLU A 409 -8.43 -20.42 11.52
CA GLU A 409 -7.16 -19.83 11.10
C GLU A 409 -6.89 -18.50 11.82
N LEU A 410 -7.93 -17.70 12.10
CA LEU A 410 -7.79 -16.48 12.90
C LEU A 410 -7.41 -16.78 14.35
N THR A 411 -7.97 -17.84 14.95
CA THR A 411 -7.61 -18.28 16.31
C THR A 411 -6.21 -18.90 16.34
N GLU A 412 -5.82 -19.66 15.31
CA GLU A 412 -4.46 -20.18 15.16
C GLU A 412 -3.42 -19.05 15.02
N PHE A 413 -3.77 -18.00 14.26
CA PHE A 413 -2.98 -16.78 14.16
C PHE A 413 -2.85 -16.07 15.51
N GLU A 414 -3.97 -15.91 16.25
CA GLU A 414 -3.97 -15.32 17.58
C GLU A 414 -3.03 -16.07 18.54
N ASN A 415 -3.15 -17.39 18.61
CA ASN A 415 -2.30 -18.22 19.46
C ASN A 415 -0.82 -18.09 19.10
N THR A 416 -0.49 -18.15 17.80
CA THR A 416 0.88 -18.00 17.31
C THR A 416 1.46 -16.63 17.64
N MET A 417 0.64 -15.59 17.52
CA MET A 417 1.00 -14.22 17.84
C MET A 417 1.22 -14.04 19.34
N GLN A 418 0.31 -14.56 20.18
CA GLN A 418 0.43 -14.53 21.64
C GLN A 418 1.70 -15.24 22.10
N GLU A 419 1.99 -16.45 21.59
CA GLU A 419 3.19 -17.22 21.92
C GLU A 419 4.48 -16.45 21.57
N LYS A 420 4.49 -15.75 20.43
CA LYS A 420 5.62 -14.88 20.04
C LYS A 420 5.74 -13.66 20.94
N VAL A 421 4.64 -12.97 21.23
CA VAL A 421 4.62 -11.77 22.05
C VAL A 421 4.87 -12.10 23.53
N GLU A 422 4.57 -13.31 23.98
CA GLU A 422 4.91 -13.81 25.32
C GLU A 422 6.40 -13.68 25.64
N THR A 423 7.27 -13.83 24.62
CA THR A 423 8.73 -13.67 24.75
C THR A 423 9.21 -12.23 25.00
N VAL A 424 8.30 -11.25 24.96
CA VAL A 424 8.56 -9.83 25.30
C VAL A 424 8.31 -9.61 26.80
N GLU A 425 9.34 -9.26 27.58
CA GLU A 425 9.26 -9.24 29.06
C GLU A 425 8.28 -8.19 29.60
N GLN A 426 8.35 -6.95 29.12
CA GLN A 426 7.57 -5.83 29.65
C GLN A 426 6.52 -5.38 28.65
N LYS A 427 5.33 -5.98 28.74
CA LYS A 427 4.20 -5.67 27.85
C LYS A 427 2.88 -5.56 28.60
N THR A 428 2.05 -4.63 28.14
CA THR A 428 0.64 -4.51 28.53
C THR A 428 -0.22 -4.62 27.28
N ALA A 429 -1.07 -5.64 27.22
CA ALA A 429 -1.98 -5.81 26.11
C ALA A 429 -3.12 -4.78 26.18
N VAL A 430 -3.44 -4.16 25.04
CA VAL A 430 -4.68 -3.41 24.87
C VAL A 430 -5.79 -4.43 24.55
N PRO A 431 -7.00 -4.33 25.12
CA PRO A 431 -8.10 -5.23 24.78
C PRO A 431 -8.32 -5.30 23.27
N PHE A 432 -8.42 -6.53 22.73
CA PHE A 432 -8.64 -6.77 21.31
C PHE A 432 -9.55 -7.99 21.10
N ASP A 433 -10.27 -8.00 19.99
CA ASP A 433 -11.05 -9.11 19.47
C ASP A 433 -10.51 -9.47 18.07
N VAL A 434 -9.84 -10.62 17.94
CA VAL A 434 -9.20 -11.04 16.68
C VAL A 434 -10.20 -11.17 15.51
N LYS A 435 -11.50 -11.31 15.79
CA LYS A 435 -12.54 -11.45 14.77
C LYS A 435 -13.15 -10.13 14.34
N LYS A 436 -12.80 -9.02 14.98
CA LYS A 436 -13.38 -7.69 14.71
C LYS A 436 -12.34 -6.60 14.50
N ASP A 437 -11.25 -6.65 15.26
CA ASP A 437 -10.26 -5.59 15.26
C ASP A 437 -9.23 -5.79 14.15
N CYS A 438 -8.89 -4.72 13.45
CA CYS A 438 -7.90 -4.74 12.37
C CYS A 438 -6.46 -4.86 12.90
N TYR A 439 -6.23 -4.49 14.16
CA TYR A 439 -4.91 -4.39 14.76
C TYR A 439 -4.93 -4.90 16.19
N ILE A 440 -3.86 -5.61 16.57
CA ILE A 440 -3.56 -5.93 17.95
C ILE A 440 -2.49 -4.96 18.45
N LYS A 441 -2.66 -4.41 19.65
CA LYS A 441 -1.78 -3.37 20.21
C LYS A 441 -1.24 -3.77 21.57
N PHE A 442 0.04 -3.51 21.81
CA PHE A 442 0.71 -3.71 23.10
C PHE A 442 1.53 -2.48 23.46
N VAL A 443 1.39 -2.02 24.71
CA VAL A 443 2.28 -1.00 25.28
C VAL A 443 3.50 -1.71 25.87
N LEU A 444 4.69 -1.33 25.43
CA LEU A 444 5.95 -1.93 25.87
C LEU A 444 6.64 -1.02 26.88
N LYS A 445 7.24 -1.62 27.93
CA LYS A 445 8.01 -0.92 28.97
C LYS A 445 7.25 0.27 29.57
N ALA A 446 6.00 0.02 29.98
CA ALA A 446 5.09 1.01 30.55
C ALA A 446 5.60 1.60 31.87
#